data_AF-A0A955AZH8-F1
#
_entry.id   AF-A0A955AZH8-F1
#
_cell.length_a   1.000
_cell.length_b   1.000
_cell.length_c   1.000
_cell.angle_alpha   90.00
_cell.angle_beta   90.00
_cell.angle_gamma   90.00
#
_symmetry.space_group_name_H-M   'P 1'
#
loop_
_entity.id
_entity.type
_entity.pdbx_description
1 polymer ?
#
loop_
_entity_poly.entity_id
_entity_poly.type
_entity_poly.pdbx_seq_one_letter_code
_entity_poly.pdbx_strand_id
1 'polypeptide(L)'
;KIALTSEVFYADADQNFDQFPLYETLDDDAQEHFRRRIPDTTFGGALFVNDVVPLRFDPRTYALRSGMQSWVTAPSTEIADDLTIARLGIEQRWQTKRGLPGAQRVVDVVSLDLEASIFPEADRDNFGEYVGLANYDFRWHIGDRFTVLSDGLVDFFPEGLRTFSVGGVITQPERSSLYVGMRSIEGPINSSVLTAALSYRLSEKWVFTGSTAVDFGPTGNIGQTVSVTRIGESFLIRAGVNVDEGRDNIGAIVAIEPRFLPRGRLGNIGGVRIPPAGAFGLE
;
A
#
# COMPACT_ATOMS: atom_id res chain seq x y z
N LYS A 1 -17.99 -3.05 18.50
CA LYS A 1 -18.94 -3.02 17.36
C LYS A 1 -18.49 -4.06 16.35
N ILE A 2 -19.41 -4.84 15.79
CA ILE A 2 -19.14 -5.80 14.71
C ILE A 2 -20.16 -5.52 13.60
N ALA A 3 -19.71 -5.42 12.35
CA ALA A 3 -20.55 -5.37 11.17
C ALA A 3 -20.18 -6.54 10.25
N LEU A 4 -21.19 -7.14 9.62
CA LEU A 4 -21.04 -8.26 8.70
C LEU A 4 -21.61 -7.82 7.35
N THR A 5 -20.87 -8.07 6.29
CA THR A 5 -21.29 -7.83 4.92
C THR A 5 -21.25 -9.12 4.12
N SER A 6 -22.18 -9.28 3.19
CA SER A 6 -22.24 -10.43 2.29
C SER A 6 -22.81 -10.02 0.95
N GLU A 7 -22.20 -10.48 -0.12
CA GLU A 7 -22.62 -10.25 -1.51
C GLU A 7 -22.55 -11.58 -2.28
N VAL A 8 -23.47 -11.79 -3.21
CA VAL A 8 -23.42 -12.91 -4.16
C VAL A 8 -23.65 -12.35 -5.56
N PHE A 9 -22.79 -12.76 -6.49
CA PHE A 9 -22.84 -12.37 -7.90
C PHE A 9 -22.78 -13.62 -8.78
N TYR A 10 -23.58 -13.60 -9.84
CA TYR A 10 -23.65 -14.63 -10.86
C TYR A 10 -23.74 -13.97 -12.23
N ALA A 11 -22.89 -14.40 -13.15
CA ALA A 11 -22.89 -14.03 -14.55
C ALA A 11 -22.71 -15.27 -15.43
N ASP A 12 -23.37 -15.23 -16.58
CA ASP A 12 -23.34 -16.22 -17.66
C ASP A 12 -23.15 -15.43 -18.96
N ALA A 13 -22.03 -15.65 -19.64
CA ALA A 13 -21.63 -14.89 -20.82
C ALA A 13 -21.81 -15.72 -22.09
N ASP A 14 -22.22 -15.07 -23.18
CA ASP A 14 -22.41 -15.73 -24.48
C ASP A 14 -21.09 -15.90 -25.25
N GLN A 15 -20.03 -15.20 -24.83
CA GLN A 15 -18.70 -15.23 -25.43
C GLN A 15 -17.63 -15.15 -24.35
N ASN A 16 -16.50 -15.83 -24.59
CA ASN A 16 -15.37 -15.84 -23.68
C ASN A 16 -14.57 -14.54 -23.77
N PHE A 17 -14.12 -14.00 -22.63
CA PHE A 17 -13.44 -12.70 -22.59
C PHE A 17 -12.12 -12.66 -23.37
N ASP A 18 -11.44 -13.80 -23.57
CA ASP A 18 -10.20 -13.89 -24.35
C ASP A 18 -10.41 -13.67 -25.86
N GLN A 19 -11.67 -13.67 -26.32
CA GLN A 19 -12.00 -13.38 -27.72
C GLN A 19 -12.05 -11.87 -28.02
N PHE A 20 -12.12 -11.03 -26.99
CA PHE A 20 -12.19 -9.59 -27.15
C PHE A 20 -10.79 -8.96 -27.08
N PRO A 21 -10.42 -8.11 -28.04
CA PRO A 21 -9.22 -7.30 -27.91
C PRO A 21 -9.41 -6.32 -26.75
N LEU A 22 -8.40 -6.21 -25.89
CA LEU A 22 -8.40 -5.22 -24.82
C LEU A 22 -8.22 -3.83 -25.43
N TYR A 23 -9.28 -3.02 -25.46
CA TYR A 23 -9.23 -1.65 -25.96
C TYR A 23 -8.72 -0.64 -24.92
N GLU A 24 -8.62 -1.07 -23.67
CA GLU A 24 -8.26 -0.23 -22.53
C GLU A 24 -6.91 -0.58 -21.91
N THR A 25 -6.41 0.35 -21.10
CA THR A 25 -5.08 0.33 -20.48
C THR A 25 -5.01 -0.50 -19.19
N LEU A 26 -5.76 -1.62 -19.07
CA LEU A 26 -5.56 -2.48 -17.90
C LEU A 26 -4.08 -2.87 -17.84
N ASP A 27 -3.40 -2.44 -16.78
CA ASP A 27 -1.96 -2.68 -16.57
C ASP A 27 -1.01 -1.95 -17.58
N ASP A 28 -1.44 -0.83 -18.18
CA ASP A 28 -0.64 -0.05 -19.16
C ASP A 28 -0.21 1.33 -18.62
N ASP A 29 0.34 1.35 -17.40
CA ASP A 29 0.99 2.54 -16.85
C ASP A 29 2.52 2.41 -16.77
N ALA A 30 3.20 3.54 -16.56
CA ALA A 30 4.66 3.60 -16.54
C ALA A 30 5.30 2.88 -15.33
N GLN A 31 4.54 2.62 -14.26
CA GLN A 31 5.00 1.83 -13.12
C GLN A 31 4.87 0.32 -13.43
N GLU A 32 3.80 -0.08 -14.10
CA GLU A 32 3.51 -1.47 -14.48
C GLU A 32 4.18 -1.90 -15.81
N HIS A 33 4.81 -0.99 -16.55
CA HIS A 33 5.64 -1.32 -17.72
C HIS A 33 6.77 -2.32 -17.40
N PHE A 34 7.19 -2.42 -16.13
CA PHE A 34 8.13 -3.46 -15.69
C PHE A 34 7.54 -4.87 -15.82
N ARG A 35 6.21 -5.05 -15.69
CA ARG A 35 5.53 -6.35 -15.82
C ARG A 35 5.65 -6.94 -17.22
N ARG A 36 5.84 -6.12 -18.26
CA ARG A 36 6.14 -6.60 -19.62
C ARG A 36 7.42 -7.43 -19.69
N ARG A 37 8.30 -7.30 -18.68
CA ARG A 37 9.53 -8.10 -18.55
C ARG A 37 9.34 -9.36 -17.71
N ILE A 38 8.26 -9.50 -16.95
CA ILE A 38 8.01 -10.67 -16.10
C ILE A 38 7.93 -11.99 -16.90
N PRO A 39 7.30 -12.03 -18.11
CA PRO A 39 7.40 -13.20 -18.98
C PRO A 39 8.85 -13.61 -19.24
N ASP A 40 9.76 -12.64 -19.41
CA ASP A 40 11.17 -12.87 -19.66
C ASP A 40 11.98 -13.21 -18.40
N THR A 41 11.78 -12.49 -17.30
CA THR A 41 12.60 -12.60 -16.10
C THR A 41 12.16 -13.70 -15.15
N THR A 42 10.87 -14.04 -15.15
CA THR A 42 10.25 -14.93 -14.16
C THR A 42 9.69 -16.20 -14.82
N PHE A 43 9.19 -16.12 -16.06
CA PHE A 43 8.53 -17.24 -16.75
C PHE A 43 9.29 -17.78 -17.99
N GLY A 44 10.54 -17.38 -18.19
CA GLY A 44 11.45 -18.05 -19.14
C GLY A 44 11.48 -17.54 -20.59
N GLY A 45 10.87 -16.39 -20.88
CA GLY A 45 11.20 -15.51 -22.01
C GLY A 45 10.90 -15.97 -23.43
N ALA A 46 9.63 -15.94 -23.81
CA ALA A 46 9.24 -15.86 -25.22
C ALA A 46 8.36 -14.63 -25.46
N LEU A 47 8.84 -13.76 -26.36
CA LEU A 47 8.32 -12.41 -26.66
C LEU A 47 6.96 -12.38 -27.36
N PHE A 48 6.32 -13.53 -27.59
CA PHE A 48 5.00 -13.63 -28.24
C PHE A 48 4.28 -14.87 -27.76
N VAL A 49 2.94 -14.76 -27.70
CA VAL A 49 1.92 -15.79 -27.45
C VAL A 49 1.45 -15.89 -26.00
N ASN A 50 0.13 -15.81 -25.85
CA ASN A 50 -0.71 -15.93 -24.66
C ASN A 50 -0.56 -17.26 -23.87
N ASP A 51 0.55 -17.99 -24.05
CA ASP A 51 0.80 -19.34 -23.51
C ASP A 51 1.95 -19.37 -22.48
N VAL A 52 2.67 -18.27 -22.24
CA VAL A 52 3.86 -18.25 -21.36
C VAL A 52 3.53 -17.85 -19.93
N VAL A 53 2.54 -16.96 -19.74
CA VAL A 53 2.05 -16.57 -18.41
C VAL A 53 0.83 -17.44 -18.09
N PRO A 54 0.90 -18.34 -17.10
CA PRO A 54 -0.26 -19.11 -16.68
C PRO A 54 -1.47 -18.19 -16.41
N LEU A 55 -2.68 -18.61 -16.81
CA LEU A 55 -3.92 -17.83 -16.64
C LEU A 55 -4.13 -17.28 -15.23
N ARG A 56 -3.61 -17.98 -14.21
CA ARG A 56 -3.66 -17.58 -12.79
C ARG A 56 -2.84 -16.33 -12.46
N PHE A 57 -1.92 -15.93 -13.33
CA PHE A 57 -1.10 -14.73 -13.21
C PHE A 57 -1.44 -13.67 -14.27
N ASP A 58 -2.43 -13.93 -15.12
CA ASP A 58 -2.94 -12.95 -16.07
C ASP A 58 -3.75 -11.87 -15.32
N PRO A 59 -3.41 -10.57 -15.48
CA PRO A 59 -4.15 -9.48 -14.84
C PRO A 59 -5.64 -9.44 -15.22
N ARG A 60 -6.01 -9.89 -16.43
CA ARG A 60 -7.40 -9.95 -16.89
C ARG A 60 -8.20 -10.94 -16.06
N THR A 61 -7.62 -12.11 -15.80
CA THR A 61 -8.23 -13.14 -14.94
C THR A 61 -8.33 -12.65 -13.49
N TYR A 62 -7.34 -11.93 -12.97
CA TYR A 62 -7.43 -11.31 -11.64
C TYR A 62 -8.55 -10.25 -11.59
N ALA A 63 -8.68 -9.41 -12.62
CA ALA A 63 -9.74 -8.41 -12.70
C ALA A 63 -11.14 -9.06 -12.77
N LEU A 64 -11.30 -10.12 -13.57
CA LEU A 64 -12.53 -10.91 -13.61
C LEU A 64 -12.84 -11.53 -12.24
N ARG A 65 -11.87 -12.19 -11.61
CA ARG A 65 -12.01 -12.85 -10.29
C ARG A 65 -12.25 -11.89 -9.13
N SER A 66 -11.71 -10.68 -9.20
CA SER A 66 -12.06 -9.61 -8.25
C SER A 66 -13.46 -9.06 -8.50
N GLY A 67 -14.14 -9.52 -9.56
CA GLY A 67 -15.51 -9.24 -9.95
C GLY A 67 -15.70 -7.84 -10.53
N MET A 68 -14.69 -7.35 -11.27
CA MET A 68 -14.73 -6.04 -11.92
C MET A 68 -15.99 -5.87 -12.78
N GLN A 69 -16.45 -6.92 -13.47
CA GLN A 69 -17.67 -6.89 -14.29
C GLN A 69 -18.96 -6.58 -13.52
N SER A 70 -18.97 -6.74 -12.18
CA SER A 70 -20.13 -6.38 -11.35
C SER A 70 -20.28 -4.86 -11.15
N TRP A 71 -19.29 -4.06 -11.58
CA TRP A 71 -19.23 -2.63 -11.33
C TRP A 71 -19.64 -1.84 -12.57
N VAL A 72 -20.70 -1.03 -12.45
CA VAL A 72 -21.15 -0.14 -13.54
C VAL A 72 -20.15 0.97 -13.88
N THR A 73 -19.17 1.21 -13.00
CA THR A 73 -18.05 2.14 -13.19
C THR A 73 -16.73 1.41 -13.32
N ALA A 74 -16.75 0.13 -13.72
CA ALA A 74 -15.53 -0.61 -14.01
C ALA A 74 -14.69 0.19 -15.02
N PRO A 75 -13.34 0.21 -14.86
CA PRO A 75 -12.48 0.85 -15.81
C PRO A 75 -12.67 0.20 -17.19
N SER A 76 -12.48 -1.12 -17.30
CA SER A 76 -12.63 -1.86 -18.57
C SER A 76 -13.96 -2.60 -18.67
N THR A 77 -14.57 -2.52 -19.86
CA THR A 77 -15.86 -3.15 -20.18
C THR A 77 -15.72 -4.48 -20.91
N GLU A 78 -14.52 -4.79 -21.42
CA GLU A 78 -14.20 -5.99 -22.20
C GLU A 78 -13.97 -7.21 -21.30
N ILE A 79 -13.74 -7.00 -20.00
CA ILE A 79 -13.55 -8.06 -19.02
C ILE A 79 -14.91 -8.40 -18.42
N ALA A 80 -15.63 -9.26 -19.15
CA ALA A 80 -16.86 -9.88 -18.71
C ALA A 80 -16.89 -11.32 -19.21
N ASP A 81 -17.16 -12.25 -18.31
CA ASP A 81 -17.30 -13.68 -18.60
C ASP A 81 -18.15 -14.34 -17.51
N ASP A 82 -18.41 -15.62 -17.69
CA ASP A 82 -18.90 -16.54 -16.66
C ASP A 82 -18.23 -16.32 -15.30
N LEU A 83 -19.03 -16.05 -14.26
CA LEU A 83 -18.51 -15.89 -12.90
C LEU A 83 -19.57 -16.16 -11.86
N THR A 84 -19.25 -17.01 -10.90
CA THR A 84 -20.04 -17.20 -9.67
C THR A 84 -19.15 -16.90 -8.48
N ILE A 85 -19.48 -15.85 -7.72
CA ILE A 85 -18.69 -15.41 -6.57
C ILE A 85 -19.58 -14.98 -5.42
N ALA A 86 -19.21 -15.34 -4.21
CA ALA A 86 -19.77 -14.80 -2.98
C ALA A 86 -18.67 -14.06 -2.21
N ARG A 87 -18.93 -12.84 -1.74
CA ARG A 87 -17.98 -12.08 -0.92
C ARG A 87 -18.53 -11.95 0.50
N LEU A 88 -17.67 -12.18 1.49
CA LEU A 88 -18.01 -12.03 2.89
C LEU A 88 -17.03 -11.04 3.54
N GLY A 89 -17.56 -10.10 4.31
CA GLY A 89 -16.77 -9.13 5.05
C GLY A 89 -17.16 -9.07 6.53
N ILE A 90 -16.16 -8.83 7.37
CA ILE A 90 -16.32 -8.64 8.81
C ILE A 90 -15.53 -7.40 9.22
N GLU A 91 -16.23 -6.39 9.74
CA GLU A 91 -15.61 -5.21 10.32
C GLU A 91 -15.76 -5.24 11.84
N GLN A 92 -14.64 -5.21 12.56
CA GLN A 92 -14.61 -5.23 14.02
C GLN A 92 -13.94 -3.98 14.58
N ARG A 93 -14.58 -3.34 15.55
CA ARG A 93 -14.03 -2.21 16.30
C ARG A 93 -14.14 -2.47 17.79
N TRP A 94 -13.02 -2.44 18.50
CA TRP A 94 -12.98 -2.50 19.96
C TRP A 94 -12.80 -1.10 20.50
N GLN A 95 -13.70 -0.70 21.40
CA GLN A 95 -13.86 0.68 21.83
C GLN A 95 -13.68 0.82 23.33
N THR A 96 -13.09 1.93 23.74
CA THR A 96 -13.02 2.34 25.14
C THR A 96 -13.42 3.81 25.29
N LYS A 97 -13.57 4.26 26.54
CA LYS A 97 -13.80 5.67 26.86
C LYS A 97 -12.52 6.29 27.40
N ARG A 98 -12.06 7.39 26.78
CA ARG A 98 -10.90 8.19 27.24
C ARG A 98 -11.30 9.65 27.45
N GLY A 99 -10.67 10.32 28.40
CA GLY A 99 -10.89 11.74 28.72
C GLY A 99 -11.09 11.97 30.21
N LEU A 100 -11.27 13.23 30.59
CA LEU A 100 -11.58 13.61 31.97
C LEU A 100 -12.93 13.02 32.40
N PRO A 101 -13.14 12.73 33.70
CA PRO A 101 -14.45 12.33 34.21
C PRO A 101 -15.53 13.32 33.78
N GLY A 102 -16.62 12.84 33.17
CA GLY A 102 -17.70 13.67 32.63
C GLY A 102 -17.48 14.23 31.22
N ALA A 103 -16.27 14.14 30.66
CA ALA A 103 -15.93 14.58 29.30
C ALA A 103 -15.24 13.46 28.49
N GLN A 104 -15.64 12.21 28.75
CA GLN A 104 -15.08 11.06 28.07
C GLN A 104 -15.63 10.94 26.65
N ARG A 105 -14.75 10.64 25.70
CA ARG A 105 -15.11 10.29 24.32
C ARG A 105 -14.86 8.80 24.08
N VAL A 106 -15.71 8.20 23.25
CA VAL A 106 -15.48 6.84 22.74
C VAL A 106 -14.34 6.90 21.74
N VAL A 107 -13.38 6.00 21.89
CA VAL A 107 -12.23 5.87 20.98
C VAL A 107 -12.08 4.41 20.58
N ASP A 108 -11.74 4.19 19.32
CA ASP A 108 -11.36 2.87 18.82
C ASP A 108 -9.93 2.55 19.31
N VAL A 109 -9.76 1.40 19.94
CA VAL A 109 -8.45 0.88 20.38
C VAL A 109 -7.93 -0.14 19.40
N VAL A 110 -8.82 -0.98 18.85
CA VAL A 110 -8.48 -1.96 17.82
C VAL A 110 -9.50 -1.86 16.68
N SER A 111 -9.01 -1.85 15.44
CA SER A 111 -9.79 -2.09 14.24
C SER A 111 -9.25 -3.34 13.53
N LEU A 112 -10.16 -4.22 13.12
CA LEU A 112 -9.86 -5.36 12.27
C LEU A 112 -10.95 -5.44 11.20
N ASP A 113 -10.56 -5.33 9.95
CA ASP A 113 -11.41 -5.57 8.78
C ASP A 113 -10.90 -6.82 8.08
N LEU A 114 -11.82 -7.71 7.75
CA LEU A 114 -11.56 -8.96 7.03
C LEU A 114 -12.51 -9.03 5.84
N GLU A 115 -12.01 -9.40 4.68
CA GLU A 115 -12.84 -9.70 3.51
C GLU A 115 -12.32 -10.96 2.82
N ALA A 116 -13.22 -11.80 2.33
CA ALA A 116 -12.87 -12.97 1.55
C ALA A 116 -13.88 -13.24 0.44
N SER A 117 -13.38 -13.65 -0.73
CA SER A 117 -14.17 -14.19 -1.83
C SER A 117 -14.22 -15.72 -1.79
N ILE A 118 -15.41 -16.26 -2.02
CA ILE A 118 -15.72 -17.67 -2.16
C ILE A 118 -16.21 -17.90 -3.59
N PHE A 119 -15.67 -18.91 -4.26
CA PHE A 119 -16.01 -19.28 -5.63
C PHE A 119 -16.70 -20.64 -5.62
N PRO A 120 -18.05 -20.69 -5.73
CA PRO A 120 -18.78 -21.96 -5.78
C PRO A 120 -18.35 -22.83 -6.96
N GLU A 121 -18.07 -22.22 -8.12
CA GLU A 121 -17.53 -22.88 -9.31
C GLU A 121 -16.00 -22.79 -9.34
N ALA A 122 -15.35 -23.38 -8.32
CA ALA A 122 -13.91 -23.23 -8.06
C ALA A 122 -13.00 -23.63 -9.24
N ASP A 123 -13.33 -24.71 -9.95
CA ASP A 123 -12.51 -25.19 -11.08
C ASP A 123 -12.49 -24.20 -12.25
N ARG A 124 -13.62 -23.51 -12.49
CA ARG A 124 -13.77 -22.50 -13.55
C ARG A 124 -13.22 -21.15 -13.10
N ASP A 125 -13.63 -20.71 -11.91
CA ASP A 125 -13.49 -19.31 -11.50
C ASP A 125 -12.28 -19.05 -10.58
N ASN A 126 -11.67 -20.10 -10.01
CA ASN A 126 -10.64 -19.93 -8.98
C ASN A 126 -9.58 -21.04 -8.95
N PHE A 127 -9.28 -21.62 -10.11
CA PHE A 127 -8.19 -22.59 -10.28
C PHE A 127 -8.26 -23.81 -9.33
N GLY A 128 -9.48 -24.24 -9.00
CA GLY A 128 -9.76 -25.40 -8.15
C GLY A 128 -9.84 -25.11 -6.65
N GLU A 129 -9.65 -23.86 -6.21
CA GLU A 129 -9.82 -23.48 -4.80
C GLU A 129 -11.17 -22.83 -4.53
N TYR A 130 -11.81 -23.16 -3.41
CA TYR A 130 -13.11 -22.55 -3.08
C TYR A 130 -13.00 -21.15 -2.47
N VAL A 131 -11.88 -20.85 -1.81
CA VAL A 131 -11.60 -19.52 -1.25
C VAL A 131 -10.54 -18.89 -2.16
N GLY A 132 -10.71 -17.65 -2.57
CA GLY A 132 -9.75 -16.96 -3.44
C GLY A 132 -9.09 -15.78 -2.74
N LEU A 133 -9.43 -14.57 -3.15
CA LEU A 133 -8.91 -13.34 -2.56
C LEU A 133 -9.43 -13.17 -1.14
N ALA A 134 -8.55 -13.24 -0.16
CA ALA A 134 -8.82 -12.80 1.20
C ALA A 134 -7.85 -11.71 1.61
N ASN A 135 -8.34 -10.71 2.32
CA ASN A 135 -7.54 -9.61 2.80
C ASN A 135 -7.93 -9.21 4.22
N TYR A 136 -7.01 -8.52 4.89
CA TYR A 136 -7.27 -7.88 6.16
C TYR A 136 -6.57 -6.53 6.30
N ASP A 137 -7.18 -5.63 7.08
CA ASP A 137 -6.56 -4.42 7.62
C ASP A 137 -6.71 -4.43 9.14
N PHE A 138 -5.60 -4.30 9.85
CA PHE A 138 -5.53 -4.31 11.29
C PHE A 138 -4.81 -3.08 11.82
N ARG A 139 -5.41 -2.42 12.82
CA ARG A 139 -4.75 -1.35 13.58
C ARG A 139 -5.02 -1.52 15.06
N TRP A 140 -3.96 -1.35 15.85
CA TRP A 140 -4.02 -1.34 17.31
C TRP A 140 -3.35 -0.10 17.88
N HIS A 141 -4.17 0.77 18.45
CA HIS A 141 -3.75 1.95 19.18
C HIS A 141 -3.38 1.55 20.63
N ILE A 142 -2.13 1.15 20.83
CA ILE A 142 -1.60 0.78 22.16
C ILE A 142 -1.63 1.99 23.11
N GLY A 143 -1.40 3.19 22.57
CA GLY A 143 -1.52 4.44 23.32
C GLY A 143 -1.78 5.63 22.41
N ASP A 144 -1.66 6.85 22.95
CA ASP A 144 -1.96 8.08 22.18
C ASP A 144 -0.93 8.38 21.08
N ARG A 145 0.23 7.70 21.12
CA ARG A 145 1.37 7.99 20.25
C ARG A 145 1.88 6.78 19.50
N PHE A 146 1.58 5.57 19.95
CA PHE A 146 2.09 4.34 19.35
C PHE A 146 0.94 3.51 18.81
N THR A 147 1.01 3.19 17.51
CA THR A 147 0.06 2.35 16.80
C THR A 147 0.80 1.23 16.11
N VAL A 148 0.33 0.00 16.30
CA VAL A 148 0.72 -1.14 15.47
C VAL A 148 -0.28 -1.22 14.32
N LEU A 149 0.24 -1.44 13.11
CA LEU A 149 -0.54 -1.63 11.91
C LEU A 149 -0.08 -2.90 11.22
N SER A 150 -1.02 -3.58 10.57
CA SER A 150 -0.75 -4.78 9.80
C SER A 150 -1.82 -4.91 8.74
N ASP A 151 -1.43 -5.33 7.55
CA ASP A 151 -2.35 -5.65 6.48
C ASP A 151 -1.87 -6.90 5.77
N GLY A 152 -2.79 -7.52 5.04
CA GLY A 152 -2.39 -8.61 4.16
C GLY A 152 -3.43 -8.95 3.13
N LEU A 153 -2.96 -9.63 2.11
CA LEU A 153 -3.74 -10.17 1.02
C LEU A 153 -3.22 -11.56 0.71
N VAL A 154 -4.10 -12.53 0.54
CA VAL A 154 -3.80 -13.91 0.20
C VAL A 154 -4.73 -14.34 -0.91
N ASP A 155 -4.17 -14.89 -1.96
CA ASP A 155 -4.90 -15.70 -2.94
C ASP A 155 -4.55 -17.18 -2.68
N PHE A 156 -5.56 -18.02 -2.42
CA PHE A 156 -5.31 -19.36 -1.88
C PHE A 156 -4.91 -20.42 -2.91
N PHE A 157 -5.04 -20.14 -4.22
CA PHE A 157 -4.60 -21.08 -5.25
C PHE A 157 -3.08 -21.34 -5.20
N PRO A 158 -2.59 -22.47 -5.73
CA PRO A 158 -1.15 -22.78 -5.74
C PRO A 158 -0.31 -21.71 -6.42
N GLU A 159 0.69 -21.18 -5.70
CA GLU A 159 1.51 -20.01 -6.08
C GLU A 159 0.74 -18.68 -6.15
N GLY A 160 -0.45 -18.61 -5.56
CA GLY A 160 -1.20 -17.37 -5.40
C GLY A 160 -0.43 -16.32 -4.62
N LEU A 161 -0.67 -15.05 -4.94
CA LEU A 161 -0.02 -13.91 -4.32
C LEU A 161 -0.37 -13.86 -2.82
N ARG A 162 0.67 -13.73 -1.99
CA ARG A 162 0.52 -13.52 -0.55
C ARG A 162 1.36 -12.32 -0.15
N THR A 163 0.70 -11.26 0.32
CA THR A 163 1.37 -10.09 0.85
C THR A 163 1.00 -9.96 2.32
N PHE A 164 1.99 -9.74 3.17
CA PHE A 164 1.78 -9.47 4.58
C PHE A 164 2.65 -8.29 5.00
N SER A 165 2.06 -7.34 5.70
CA SER A 165 2.74 -6.18 6.24
C SER A 165 2.52 -6.12 7.74
N VAL A 166 3.56 -5.72 8.47
CA VAL A 166 3.46 -5.41 9.90
C VAL A 166 4.37 -4.23 10.21
N GLY A 167 3.87 -3.27 10.96
CA GLY A 167 4.64 -2.08 11.30
C GLY A 167 4.16 -1.40 12.56
N GLY A 168 5.00 -0.49 13.05
CA GLY A 168 4.75 0.37 14.17
C GLY A 168 4.98 1.83 13.78
N VAL A 169 4.06 2.70 14.20
CA VAL A 169 4.19 4.15 14.06
C VAL A 169 4.19 4.78 15.44
N ILE A 170 5.23 5.58 15.71
CA ILE A 170 5.30 6.47 16.88
C ILE A 170 5.22 7.91 16.39
N THR A 171 4.21 8.65 16.84
CA THR A 171 4.08 10.08 16.51
C THR A 171 3.99 10.92 17.78
N GLN A 172 4.90 11.88 17.92
CA GLN A 172 4.79 12.95 18.89
C GLN A 172 4.54 14.26 18.13
N PRO A 173 3.33 14.86 18.27
CA PRO A 173 3.00 16.11 17.57
C PRO A 173 4.09 17.16 17.72
N GLU A 174 4.43 17.82 16.60
CA GLU A 174 5.42 18.89 16.49
C GLU A 174 6.88 18.53 16.82
N ARG A 175 7.16 17.28 17.23
CA ARG A 175 8.49 16.86 17.65
C ARG A 175 9.06 15.72 16.83
N SER A 176 8.31 14.63 16.63
CA SER A 176 8.84 13.45 15.96
C SER A 176 7.79 12.56 15.34
N SER A 177 8.22 11.82 14.32
CA SER A 177 7.47 10.73 13.69
C SER A 177 8.45 9.64 13.32
N LEU A 178 8.20 8.41 13.78
CA LEU A 178 8.99 7.23 13.46
C LEU A 178 8.04 6.15 12.95
N TYR A 179 8.34 5.60 11.79
CA TYR A 179 7.73 4.40 11.25
C TYR A 179 8.80 3.33 11.08
N VAL A 180 8.48 2.11 11.49
CA VAL A 180 9.25 0.91 11.16
C VAL A 180 8.26 -0.16 10.77
N GLY A 181 8.43 -0.75 9.60
CA GLY A 181 7.55 -1.83 9.14
C GLY A 181 8.27 -2.78 8.20
N MET A 182 7.75 -3.99 8.13
CA MET A 182 8.22 -5.05 7.25
C MET A 182 7.08 -5.48 6.35
N ARG A 183 7.38 -5.70 5.07
CA ARG A 183 6.45 -6.26 4.09
C ARG A 183 7.06 -7.51 3.48
N SER A 184 6.35 -8.63 3.58
CA SER A 184 6.64 -9.85 2.82
C SER A 184 5.72 -9.92 1.61
N ILE A 185 6.27 -10.35 0.48
CA ILE A 185 5.55 -10.73 -0.73
C ILE A 185 6.01 -12.14 -1.06
N GLU A 186 5.07 -13.05 -1.23
CA GLU A 186 5.29 -14.46 -1.56
C GLU A 186 4.34 -14.89 -2.70
N GLY A 187 4.74 -15.92 -3.44
CA GLY A 187 4.02 -16.41 -4.63
C GLY A 187 5.01 -16.65 -5.77
N PRO A 188 4.78 -16.10 -6.98
CA PRO A 188 5.72 -16.21 -8.09
C PRO A 188 7.06 -15.50 -7.84
N ILE A 189 7.04 -14.50 -6.96
CA ILE A 189 8.21 -13.77 -6.48
C ILE A 189 8.21 -13.75 -4.96
N ASN A 190 9.39 -13.79 -4.36
CA ASN A 190 9.58 -13.74 -2.92
C ASN A 190 10.47 -12.55 -2.55
N SER A 191 9.98 -11.65 -1.70
CA SER A 191 10.74 -10.50 -1.19
C SER A 191 10.28 -10.16 0.21
N SER A 192 11.20 -9.72 1.07
CA SER A 192 10.90 -9.35 2.45
C SER A 192 11.60 -8.04 2.79
N VAL A 193 10.89 -6.93 2.67
CA VAL A 193 11.45 -5.59 2.78
C VAL A 193 11.15 -4.98 4.13
N LEU A 194 12.20 -4.65 4.89
CA LEU A 194 12.13 -3.76 6.04
C LEU A 194 12.27 -2.31 5.59
N THR A 195 11.32 -1.47 5.99
CA THR A 195 11.35 -0.02 5.79
C THR A 195 11.32 0.70 7.13
N ALA A 196 12.18 1.69 7.29
CA ALA A 196 12.14 2.60 8.42
C ALA A 196 12.20 4.05 7.95
N ALA A 197 11.42 4.92 8.57
CA ALA A 197 11.38 6.35 8.28
C ALA A 197 11.28 7.15 9.58
N LEU A 198 12.15 8.14 9.76
CA LEU A 198 12.25 9.00 10.91
C LEU A 198 12.21 10.46 10.48
N SER A 199 11.40 11.25 11.16
CA SER A 199 11.46 12.71 11.16
C SER A 199 11.55 13.20 12.59
N TYR A 200 12.54 14.06 12.87
CA TYR A 200 12.80 14.54 14.23
C TYR A 200 13.19 16.01 14.23
N ARG A 201 12.49 16.81 15.02
CA ARG A 201 12.81 18.22 15.25
C ARG A 201 13.98 18.30 16.24
N LEU A 202 15.19 18.50 15.72
CA LEU A 202 16.42 18.64 16.51
C LEU A 202 16.38 19.89 17.39
N SER A 203 15.84 20.98 16.86
CA SER A 203 15.63 22.25 17.55
C SER A 203 14.47 23.01 16.90
N GLU A 204 14.10 24.16 17.45
CA GLU A 204 13.10 25.04 16.84
C GLU A 204 13.38 25.36 15.37
N LYS A 205 14.66 25.39 15.00
CA LYS A 205 15.11 25.81 13.68
C LYS A 205 15.65 24.68 12.79
N TRP A 206 15.66 23.43 13.24
CA TRP A 206 16.24 22.30 12.48
C TRP A 206 15.43 21.02 12.59
N VAL A 207 15.16 20.40 11.44
CA VAL A 207 14.49 19.10 11.32
C VAL A 207 15.41 18.12 10.62
N PHE A 208 15.60 16.95 11.21
CA PHE A 208 16.26 15.81 10.60
C PHE A 208 15.21 14.88 10.00
N THR A 209 15.54 14.29 8.85
CA THR A 209 14.74 13.28 8.17
C THR A 209 15.64 12.17 7.66
N GLY A 210 15.27 10.93 7.92
CA GLY A 210 15.99 9.76 7.47
C GLY A 210 15.02 8.66 7.06
N SER A 211 15.32 7.95 5.98
CA SER A 211 14.61 6.74 5.60
C SER A 211 15.57 5.70 5.07
N THR A 212 15.24 4.43 5.28
CA THR A 212 15.99 3.29 4.75
C THR A 212 15.02 2.18 4.36
N ALA A 213 15.37 1.47 3.29
CA ALA A 213 14.69 0.25 2.86
C ALA A 213 15.75 -0.83 2.61
N VAL A 214 15.51 -2.02 3.15
CA VAL A 214 16.41 -3.17 3.04
C VAL A 214 15.56 -4.41 2.78
N ASP A 215 15.86 -5.13 1.71
CA ASP A 215 15.32 -6.46 1.45
C ASP A 215 16.17 -7.50 2.18
N PHE A 216 15.53 -8.41 2.91
CA PHE A 216 16.19 -9.56 3.54
C PHE A 216 16.46 -10.71 2.57
N GLY A 217 15.98 -10.61 1.33
CA GLY A 217 16.35 -11.48 0.22
C GLY A 217 17.71 -11.13 -0.41
N PRO A 218 18.00 -11.67 -1.61
CA PRO A 218 19.28 -11.50 -2.29
C PRO A 218 19.56 -10.05 -2.73
N THR A 219 18.53 -9.21 -2.86
CA THR A 219 18.65 -7.79 -3.20
C THR A 219 19.45 -7.01 -2.14
N GLY A 220 19.29 -7.35 -0.86
CA GLY A 220 19.98 -6.66 0.23
C GLY A 220 19.55 -5.20 0.38
N ASN A 221 20.51 -4.28 0.42
CA ASN A 221 20.20 -2.86 0.60
C ASN A 221 19.45 -2.31 -0.63
N ILE A 222 18.30 -1.67 -0.42
CA ILE A 222 17.53 -1.03 -1.50
C ILE A 222 17.93 0.44 -1.61
N GLY A 223 17.91 1.16 -0.49
CA GLY A 223 18.32 2.55 -0.48
C GLY A 223 18.10 3.30 0.81
N GLN A 224 18.77 4.45 0.90
CA GLN A 224 18.75 5.37 2.03
C GLN A 224 18.49 6.78 1.55
N THR A 225 17.81 7.57 2.36
CA THR A 225 17.76 9.02 2.19
C THR A 225 17.96 9.68 3.53
N VAL A 226 18.86 10.63 3.60
CA VAL A 226 19.10 11.44 4.78
C VAL A 226 19.09 12.90 4.40
N SER A 227 18.34 13.71 5.13
CA SER A 227 18.32 15.14 4.92
C SER A 227 18.07 15.95 6.18
N VAL A 228 18.61 17.16 6.19
CA VAL A 228 18.39 18.16 7.21
C VAL A 228 17.68 19.35 6.59
N THR A 229 16.64 19.82 7.27
CA THR A 229 15.89 21.02 6.87
C THR A 229 16.08 22.12 7.91
N ARG A 230 16.60 23.26 7.46
CA ARG A 230 16.62 24.51 8.22
C ARG A 230 15.24 25.16 8.13
N ILE A 231 14.66 25.45 9.29
CA ILE A 231 13.47 26.30 9.42
C ILE A 231 13.97 27.74 9.60
N GLY A 232 13.86 28.55 8.55
CA GLY A 232 14.07 30.00 8.61
C GLY A 232 12.75 30.75 8.75
N GLU A 233 12.82 32.06 8.94
CA GLU A 233 11.64 32.93 9.05
C GLU A 233 10.76 32.82 7.79
N SER A 234 11.37 33.02 6.63
CA SER A 234 10.67 33.06 5.33
C SER A 234 10.77 31.77 4.52
N PHE A 235 11.77 30.92 4.78
CA PHE A 235 12.08 29.75 3.94
C PHE A 235 12.37 28.49 4.75
N LEU A 236 12.03 27.35 4.16
CA LEU A 236 12.55 26.04 4.52
C LEU A 236 13.66 25.68 3.54
N ILE A 237 14.86 25.40 4.05
CA ILE A 237 16.01 25.02 3.22
C ILE A 237 16.40 23.60 3.58
N ARG A 238 16.26 22.66 2.63
CA ARG A 238 16.59 21.26 2.80
C ARG A 238 17.85 20.92 2.03
N ALA A 239 18.78 20.25 2.71
CA ALA A 239 19.96 19.64 2.11
C ALA A 239 20.00 18.16 2.50
N GLY A 240 20.39 17.29 1.58
CA GLY A 240 20.46 15.85 1.85
C GLY A 240 21.15 15.04 0.78
N VAL A 241 21.19 13.74 1.02
CA VAL A 241 21.75 12.73 0.12
C VAL A 241 20.77 11.58 0.03
N ASN A 242 20.74 10.94 -1.14
CA ASN A 242 20.07 9.67 -1.34
C ASN A 242 21.03 8.67 -1.95
N VAL A 243 20.95 7.43 -1.51
CA VAL A 243 21.66 6.29 -2.08
C VAL A 243 20.59 5.30 -2.49
N ASP A 244 20.62 4.86 -3.74
CA ASP A 244 19.74 3.86 -4.32
C ASP A 244 20.65 2.75 -4.85
N GLU A 245 20.92 1.76 -4.00
CA GLU A 245 21.80 0.64 -4.31
C GLU A 245 21.18 -0.25 -5.40
N GLY A 246 19.85 -0.36 -5.43
CA GLY A 246 19.14 -1.11 -6.47
C GLY A 246 19.35 -0.55 -7.88
N ARG A 247 19.75 0.73 -8.00
CA ARG A 247 20.07 1.40 -9.26
C ARG A 247 21.54 1.85 -9.36
N ASP A 248 22.39 1.47 -8.41
CA ASP A 248 23.78 1.94 -8.28
C ASP A 248 23.89 3.47 -8.44
N ASN A 249 23.06 4.21 -7.70
CA ASN A 249 22.91 5.65 -7.87
C ASN A 249 23.03 6.42 -6.54
N ILE A 250 23.82 7.49 -6.57
CA ILE A 250 23.99 8.41 -5.45
C ILE A 250 23.56 9.80 -5.91
N GLY A 251 22.64 10.40 -5.16
CA GLY A 251 22.09 11.72 -5.44
C GLY A 251 22.25 12.69 -4.26
N ALA A 252 22.16 13.97 -4.59
CA ALA A 252 22.09 15.06 -3.62
C ALA A 252 20.73 15.76 -3.73
N ILE A 253 20.21 16.18 -2.59
CA ILE A 253 18.92 16.88 -2.47
C ILE A 253 19.19 18.31 -2.02
N VAL A 254 18.73 19.29 -2.80
CA VAL A 254 18.67 20.70 -2.40
C VAL A 254 17.28 21.21 -2.71
N ALA A 255 16.57 21.73 -1.71
CA ALA A 255 15.24 22.31 -1.89
C ALA A 255 15.08 23.58 -1.04
N ILE A 256 14.38 24.57 -1.60
CA ILE A 256 14.07 25.85 -0.95
C ILE A 256 12.57 26.10 -1.13
N GLU A 257 11.82 26.18 -0.04
CA GLU A 257 10.37 26.40 -0.07
C GLU A 257 9.98 27.63 0.78
N PRO A 258 9.18 28.57 0.25
CA PRO A 258 8.69 29.72 1.02
C PRO A 258 7.63 29.29 2.05
N ARG A 259 7.74 29.73 3.31
CA ARG A 259 6.80 29.38 4.40
C ARG A 259 5.45 30.10 4.33
N PHE A 260 5.37 31.20 3.59
CA PHE A 260 4.18 32.04 3.47
C PHE A 260 3.21 31.56 2.36
N LEU A 261 3.55 30.49 1.64
CA LEU A 261 2.68 29.83 0.67
C LEU A 261 2.56 28.33 1.03
N PRO A 262 1.73 27.96 2.02
CA PRO A 262 1.72 26.61 2.61
C PRO A 262 1.10 25.52 1.72
N ARG A 263 1.12 25.68 0.39
CA ARG A 263 0.63 24.68 -0.57
C ARG A 263 1.64 23.56 -0.85
N GLY A 264 2.85 23.61 -0.28
CA GLY A 264 3.93 22.66 -0.53
C GLY A 264 4.02 21.50 0.47
N ARG A 265 4.70 20.43 0.05
CA ARG A 265 4.94 19.21 0.84
C ARG A 265 5.83 19.46 2.06
N LEU A 266 6.60 20.56 2.14
CA LEU A 266 7.46 20.84 3.31
C LEU A 266 6.72 21.49 4.49
N GLY A 267 5.46 21.90 4.35
CA GLY A 267 4.63 22.29 5.51
C GLY A 267 4.37 21.14 6.50
N ASN A 268 4.48 19.90 6.02
CA ASN A 268 4.43 18.66 6.80
C ASN A 268 5.64 17.79 6.44
N ILE A 269 6.77 17.99 7.14
CA ILE A 269 7.97 17.18 6.92
C ILE A 269 7.82 15.85 7.67
N GLY A 270 7.46 14.79 6.93
CA GLY A 270 7.39 13.42 7.45
C GLY A 270 6.50 13.24 8.68
N GLY A 271 5.37 13.95 8.72
CA GLY A 271 4.43 13.94 9.85
C GLY A 271 4.74 14.96 10.95
N VAL A 272 5.86 15.70 10.87
CA VAL A 272 6.14 16.85 11.73
C VAL A 272 5.55 18.10 11.08
N ARG A 273 4.46 18.62 11.66
CA ARG A 273 3.84 19.86 11.23
C ARG A 273 4.74 21.04 11.60
N ILE A 274 5.11 21.85 10.60
CA ILE A 274 5.85 23.09 10.83
C ILE A 274 4.83 24.22 10.93
N PRO A 275 4.79 24.99 12.03
CA PRO A 275 3.89 26.13 12.15
C PRO A 275 4.16 27.17 11.05
N PRO A 276 3.14 27.92 10.59
CA PRO A 276 3.34 28.98 9.61
C PRO A 276 4.27 30.08 10.16
N ALA A 277 4.89 30.85 9.26
CA ALA A 277 5.68 32.01 9.67
C ALA A 277 4.84 32.96 10.53
N GLY A 278 5.40 33.47 11.63
CA GLY A 278 4.71 34.36 12.56
C GLY A 278 3.85 33.67 13.64
N ALA A 279 3.73 32.34 13.66
CA ALA A 279 2.92 31.62 14.65
C ALA A 279 3.38 31.83 16.11
N PHE A 280 4.64 32.18 16.32
CA PHE A 280 5.23 32.46 17.64
C PHE A 280 5.73 33.92 17.78
N GLY A 281 5.31 34.82 16.87
CA GLY A 281 5.82 36.20 16.79
C GLY A 281 6.86 36.39 15.69
N LEU A 282 7.55 37.54 15.68
CA LEU A 282 8.69 37.80 14.80
C LEU A 282 9.90 37.03 15.34
N GLU A 283 10.38 36.02 14.59
CA GLU A 283 11.51 35.13 14.92
C GLU A 283 12.81 35.50 14.20
#